data_AF-A0A9Q1E5C9-F1
#
_entry.id   AF-A0A9Q1E5C9-F1
#
_cell.length_a   1.000
_cell.length_b   1.000
_cell.length_c   1.000
_cell.angle_alpha   90.00
_cell.angle_beta   90.00
_cell.angle_gamma   90.00
#
_symmetry.space_group_name_H-M   'P 1'
#
loop_
_entity.id
_entity.type
_entity.pdbx_description
1 polymer ?
#
loop_
_entity_poly.entity_id
_entity_poly.type
_entity_poly.pdbx_seq_one_letter_code
_entity_poly.pdbx_strand_id
1 'polypeptide(L)'
;VDQALQSENGHLDLFLRFLLGLSLDSTQTLLGGLLTETGSRSENIEETVQYIKEKIREESSAERTINLFHCLNELNDNSLVEEIQNSLRSGKLSDKELEPDQCSALAFVLLMSEEILDEFDLKTYKTSEAGHQRLVPVVRNCRKAILNSCDLTEKSCDIVASALQSSNSPLRDL
;
A
#
# COMPACT_ATOMS: atom_id res chain seq x y z
N VAL A 1 -3.18 -8.66 -12.67
CA VAL A 1 -2.56 -7.48 -12.01
C VAL A 1 -2.57 -6.27 -12.93
N ASP A 2 -1.95 -6.32 -14.11
CA ASP A 2 -1.85 -5.16 -15.03
C ASP A 2 -3.17 -4.45 -15.34
N GLN A 3 -4.24 -5.20 -15.60
CA GLN A 3 -5.56 -4.61 -15.86
C GLN A 3 -6.08 -3.77 -14.70
N ALA A 4 -5.80 -4.16 -13.45
CA ALA A 4 -6.19 -3.38 -12.27
C ALA A 4 -5.32 -2.12 -12.12
N LEU A 5 -4.04 -2.17 -12.52
CA LEU A 5 -3.16 -0.99 -12.51
C LEU A 5 -3.56 0.04 -13.56
N GLN A 6 -4.05 -0.41 -14.72
CA GLN A 6 -4.57 0.46 -15.78
C GLN A 6 -5.96 1.05 -15.49
N SER A 7 -6.65 0.55 -14.46
CA SER A 7 -7.97 1.03 -14.08
C SER A 7 -7.84 2.39 -13.37
N GLU A 8 -8.33 3.47 -13.98
CA GLU A 8 -8.15 4.82 -13.42
C GLU A 8 -8.79 4.98 -12.02
N ASN A 9 -10.01 4.47 -11.84
CA ASN A 9 -10.78 4.62 -10.58
C ASN A 9 -10.66 3.41 -9.63
N GLY A 10 -9.87 2.40 -9.98
CA GLY A 10 -9.62 1.23 -9.11
C GLY A 10 -10.81 0.30 -8.92
N HIS A 11 -11.83 0.35 -9.79
CA HIS A 11 -12.98 -0.56 -9.71
C HIS A 11 -12.61 -2.05 -9.79
N LEU A 12 -11.41 -2.38 -10.30
CA LEU A 12 -10.90 -3.75 -10.39
C LEU A 12 -10.07 -4.16 -9.16
N ASP A 13 -9.82 -3.26 -8.22
CA ASP A 13 -8.89 -3.49 -7.10
C ASP A 13 -9.38 -4.60 -6.18
N LEU A 14 -10.64 -4.52 -5.74
CA LEU A 14 -11.26 -5.57 -4.94
C LEU A 14 -11.41 -6.88 -5.71
N PHE A 15 -11.69 -6.80 -7.01
CA PHE A 15 -11.81 -7.99 -7.85
C PHE A 15 -10.48 -8.73 -7.96
N LEU A 16 -9.38 -8.00 -8.15
CA LEU A 16 -8.03 -8.58 -8.16
C LEU A 16 -7.70 -9.25 -6.83
N ARG A 17 -7.94 -8.57 -5.69
CA ARG A 17 -7.72 -9.14 -4.35
C ARG A 17 -8.48 -10.45 -4.17
N PHE A 18 -9.76 -10.46 -4.54
CA PHE A 18 -10.60 -11.65 -4.47
C PHE A 18 -10.06 -12.81 -5.31
N LEU A 19 -9.67 -12.55 -6.57
CA LEU A 19 -9.09 -13.59 -7.44
C LEU A 19 -7.79 -14.14 -6.89
N LEU A 20 -6.93 -13.28 -6.33
CA LEU A 20 -5.68 -13.73 -5.71
C LEU A 20 -5.95 -14.59 -4.46
N GLY A 21 -6.87 -14.19 -3.59
CA GLY A 21 -7.29 -15.02 -2.45
C GLY A 21 -7.90 -16.37 -2.87
N LEU A 22 -8.62 -16.41 -4.01
CA LEU A 22 -9.14 -17.65 -4.60
C LEU A 22 -8.05 -18.55 -5.19
N SER A 23 -6.91 -17.99 -5.60
CA SER A 23 -5.80 -18.74 -6.19
C SER A 23 -5.00 -19.57 -5.18
N LEU A 24 -5.15 -19.29 -3.88
CA LEU A 24 -4.47 -20.04 -2.83
C LEU A 24 -4.96 -21.50 -2.79
N ASP A 25 -4.02 -22.43 -2.62
CA ASP A 25 -4.29 -23.87 -2.49
C ASP A 25 -5.32 -24.17 -1.39
N SER A 26 -5.25 -23.45 -0.26
CA SER A 26 -6.19 -23.58 0.86
C SER A 26 -7.63 -23.24 0.44
N THR A 27 -7.80 -22.15 -0.34
CA THR A 27 -9.10 -21.70 -0.84
C THR A 27 -9.61 -22.62 -1.93
N GLN A 28 -8.75 -23.05 -2.87
CA GLN A 28 -9.13 -24.00 -3.92
C GLN A 28 -9.54 -25.35 -3.35
N THR A 29 -8.83 -25.83 -2.32
CA THR A 29 -9.20 -27.08 -1.62
C THR A 29 -10.58 -26.96 -0.96
N LEU A 30 -10.87 -25.82 -0.33
CA LEU A 30 -12.15 -25.59 0.34
C LEU A 30 -13.31 -25.44 -0.66
N LEU A 31 -13.06 -24.82 -1.81
CA LEU A 31 -14.08 -24.49 -2.82
C LEU A 31 -14.10 -25.46 -4.01
N GLY A 32 -13.33 -26.54 -3.97
CA GLY A 32 -13.16 -27.48 -5.10
C GLY A 32 -14.45 -28.17 -5.58
N GLY A 33 -15.52 -28.16 -4.76
CA GLY A 33 -16.85 -28.62 -5.20
C GLY A 33 -17.66 -27.58 -5.99
N LEU A 34 -17.27 -26.30 -5.91
CA LEU A 34 -17.91 -25.17 -6.59
C LEU A 34 -17.09 -24.68 -7.79
N LEU A 35 -15.77 -24.77 -7.69
CA LEU A 35 -14.85 -24.48 -8.78
C LEU A 35 -14.72 -25.73 -9.64
N THR A 36 -15.16 -25.66 -10.90
CA THR A 36 -14.77 -26.67 -11.87
C THR A 36 -13.25 -26.67 -11.95
N GLU A 37 -12.63 -27.85 -11.86
CA GLU A 37 -11.18 -28.06 -11.99
C GLU A 37 -10.71 -27.49 -13.35
N THR A 38 -10.45 -26.18 -13.38
CA THR A 38 -9.89 -25.51 -14.54
C THR A 38 -8.44 -25.96 -14.61
N GLY A 39 -8.09 -26.66 -15.69
CA GLY A 39 -6.74 -27.15 -15.97
C GLY A 39 -5.69 -26.05 -16.20
N SER A 40 -5.78 -24.93 -15.48
CA SER A 40 -4.68 -24.00 -15.32
C SER A 40 -3.65 -24.66 -14.42
N ARG A 41 -2.52 -25.04 -15.02
CA ARG A 41 -1.20 -25.17 -14.38
C ARG A 41 -1.17 -24.29 -13.13
N SER A 42 -0.72 -24.85 -12.01
CA SER A 42 -0.21 -24.10 -10.85
C SER A 42 0.51 -22.85 -11.36
N GLU A 43 -0.20 -21.72 -11.36
CA GLU A 43 0.45 -20.43 -11.49
C GLU A 43 1.27 -20.35 -10.21
N ASN A 44 2.58 -20.24 -10.37
CA ASN A 44 3.45 -20.23 -9.22
C ASN A 44 3.10 -18.98 -8.40
N ILE A 45 2.47 -19.18 -7.25
CA ILE A 45 2.09 -18.10 -6.33
C ILE A 45 3.33 -17.26 -6.00
N GLU A 46 4.50 -17.89 -5.89
CA GLU A 46 5.77 -17.19 -5.66
C GLU A 46 6.15 -16.27 -6.82
N GLU A 47 5.93 -16.68 -8.08
CA GLU A 47 6.15 -15.82 -9.26
C GLU A 47 5.17 -14.64 -9.25
N THR A 48 3.92 -14.88 -8.89
CA THR A 48 2.89 -13.82 -8.79
C THR A 48 3.24 -12.83 -7.68
N VAL A 49 3.67 -13.32 -6.52
CA VAL A 49 4.16 -12.50 -5.40
C VAL A 49 5.36 -11.64 -5.84
N GLN A 50 6.35 -12.26 -6.49
CA GLN A 50 7.53 -11.55 -6.94
C GLN A 50 7.19 -10.47 -7.98
N TYR A 51 6.27 -10.79 -8.89
CA TYR A 51 5.76 -9.85 -9.87
C TYR A 51 5.02 -8.67 -9.22
N ILE A 52 4.18 -8.90 -8.22
CA ILE A 52 3.52 -7.82 -7.47
C ILE A 52 4.56 -6.94 -6.76
N LYS A 53 5.60 -7.54 -6.15
CA LYS A 53 6.70 -6.79 -5.51
C LYS A 53 7.46 -5.93 -6.52
N GLU A 54 7.68 -6.41 -7.74
CA GLU A 54 8.25 -5.62 -8.83
C GLU A 54 7.32 -4.45 -9.21
N LYS A 55 6.02 -4.70 -9.36
CA LYS A 55 5.05 -3.64 -9.64
C LYS A 55 4.95 -2.58 -8.56
N ILE A 56 5.13 -2.91 -7.29
CA ILE A 56 5.20 -1.93 -6.19
C ILE A 56 6.38 -0.96 -6.38
N ARG A 57 7.53 -1.46 -6.85
CA ARG A 57 8.73 -0.64 -7.11
C ARG A 57 8.54 0.29 -8.31
N GLU A 58 7.88 -0.19 -9.36
CA GLU A 58 7.66 0.56 -10.60
C GLU A 58 6.49 1.56 -10.55
N GLU A 59 5.41 1.21 -9.85
CA GLU A 59 4.18 2.00 -9.80
C GLU A 59 4.46 3.38 -9.21
N SER A 60 3.87 4.46 -9.71
CA SER A 60 4.06 5.81 -9.14
C SER A 60 2.93 6.22 -8.20
N SER A 61 1.73 5.67 -8.43
CA SER A 61 0.54 6.00 -7.65
C SER A 61 0.55 5.32 -6.29
N ALA A 62 0.49 6.12 -5.24
CA ALA A 62 0.43 5.62 -3.87
C ALA A 62 -0.81 4.76 -3.63
N GLU A 63 -1.96 5.11 -4.23
CA GLU A 63 -3.21 4.36 -4.10
C GLU A 63 -3.14 3.00 -4.78
N ARG A 64 -2.56 2.94 -6.00
CA ARG A 64 -2.31 1.68 -6.72
C ARG A 64 -1.36 0.79 -5.92
N THR A 65 -0.35 1.39 -5.31
CA THR A 65 0.62 0.67 -4.50
C THR A 65 0.00 0.09 -3.23
N ILE A 66 -0.84 0.86 -2.53
CA ILE A 66 -1.63 0.36 -1.39
C ILE A 66 -2.48 -0.85 -1.81
N ASN A 67 -3.11 -0.79 -2.98
CA ASN A 67 -3.85 -1.93 -3.51
C ASN A 67 -2.96 -3.17 -3.74
N LEU A 68 -1.75 -3.00 -4.27
CA LEU A 68 -0.80 -4.09 -4.44
C LEU A 68 -0.34 -4.69 -3.09
N PHE A 69 -0.17 -3.89 -2.05
CA PHE A 69 0.10 -4.41 -0.70
C PHE A 69 -1.06 -5.25 -0.17
N HIS A 70 -2.32 -4.82 -0.38
CA HIS A 70 -3.46 -5.67 -0.07
C HIS A 70 -3.43 -6.99 -0.86
N CYS A 71 -3.03 -6.96 -2.14
CA CYS A 71 -2.87 -8.19 -2.92
C CYS A 71 -1.82 -9.14 -2.34
N LEU A 72 -0.69 -8.62 -1.84
CA LEU A 72 0.31 -9.45 -1.13
C LEU A 72 -0.27 -10.05 0.16
N ASN A 73 -1.05 -9.29 0.93
CA ASN A 73 -1.73 -9.81 2.11
C ASN A 73 -2.71 -10.94 1.77
N GLU A 74 -3.51 -10.81 0.69
CA GLU A 74 -4.40 -11.90 0.24
C GLU A 74 -3.63 -13.17 -0.16
N LEU A 75 -2.38 -13.01 -0.63
CA LEU A 75 -1.47 -14.12 -0.93
C LEU A 75 -0.68 -14.61 0.29
N ASN A 76 -0.98 -14.10 1.49
CA ASN A 76 -0.26 -14.35 2.74
C ASN A 76 1.24 -13.96 2.73
N ASP A 77 1.66 -13.08 1.82
CA ASP A 77 3.03 -12.53 1.83
C ASP A 77 3.05 -11.18 2.53
N ASN A 78 3.62 -11.13 3.74
CA ASN A 78 3.78 -9.90 4.52
C ASN A 78 5.24 -9.44 4.58
N SER A 79 6.14 -9.96 3.73
CA SER A 79 7.59 -9.84 3.96
C SER A 79 8.07 -8.38 3.94
N LEU A 80 7.54 -7.56 3.02
CA LEU A 80 7.88 -6.13 2.92
C LEU A 80 7.35 -5.33 4.13
N VAL A 81 6.17 -5.71 4.64
CA VAL A 81 5.56 -5.11 5.83
C VAL A 81 6.36 -5.46 7.08
N GLU A 82 6.79 -6.71 7.22
CA GLU A 82 7.62 -7.15 8.34
C GLU A 82 8.99 -6.46 8.34
N GLU A 83 9.61 -6.28 7.16
CA GLU A 83 10.87 -5.54 7.02
C GLU A 83 10.76 -4.10 7.55
N ILE A 84 9.71 -3.38 7.14
CA ILE A 84 9.53 -1.98 7.56
C ILE A 84 9.15 -1.88 9.05
N GLN A 85 8.33 -2.79 9.57
CA GLN A 85 7.98 -2.85 10.99
C GLN A 85 9.20 -3.14 11.87
N ASN A 86 10.10 -4.03 11.44
CA ASN A 86 11.35 -4.30 12.13
C ASN A 86 12.28 -3.08 12.11
N SER A 87 12.28 -2.32 11.02
CA SER A 87 13.04 -1.08 10.90
C SER A 87 12.50 0.02 11.83
N LEU A 88 11.17 0.14 11.97
CA LEU A 88 10.50 1.02 12.94
C LEU A 88 10.91 0.67 14.38
N ARG A 89 10.77 -0.61 14.76
CA ARG A 89 11.06 -1.08 16.13
C ARG A 89 12.52 -0.90 16.54
N SER A 90 13.44 -0.98 15.59
CA SER A 90 14.87 -0.80 15.83
C SER A 90 15.32 0.67 15.81
N GLY A 91 14.40 1.61 15.54
CA GLY A 91 14.70 3.05 15.45
C GLY A 91 15.57 3.43 14.26
N LYS A 92 15.81 2.53 13.31
CA LYS A 92 16.77 2.72 12.20
C LYS A 92 16.25 3.62 11.08
N LEU A 93 14.94 3.89 11.04
CA LEU A 93 14.33 4.66 9.94
C LEU A 93 14.71 6.14 9.94
N SER A 94 15.08 6.72 11.09
CA SER A 94 15.52 8.12 11.15
C SER A 94 16.92 8.35 10.54
N ASP A 95 17.73 7.29 10.50
CA ASP A 95 19.15 7.38 10.12
C ASP A 95 19.41 6.94 8.67
N LYS A 96 18.51 6.15 8.09
CA LYS A 96 18.63 5.62 6.74
C LYS A 96 17.68 6.34 5.77
N GLU A 97 18.17 6.65 4.58
CA GLU A 97 17.34 7.10 3.47
C GLU A 97 16.48 5.93 2.96
N LEU A 98 15.16 6.15 2.86
CA LEU A 98 14.20 5.16 2.42
C LEU A 98 14.01 5.22 0.91
N GLU A 99 13.99 4.06 0.28
CA GLU A 99 13.59 3.93 -1.11
C GLU A 99 12.07 4.09 -1.27
N PRO A 100 11.56 4.48 -2.45
CA PRO A 100 10.12 4.71 -2.66
C PRO A 100 9.21 3.51 -2.34
N ASP A 101 9.67 2.28 -2.58
CA ASP A 101 8.93 1.05 -2.24
C ASP A 101 8.87 0.82 -0.72
N GLN A 102 9.95 1.15 0.00
CA GLN A 102 9.97 1.14 1.47
C GLN A 102 9.04 2.21 2.07
N CYS A 103 9.00 3.40 1.47
CA CYS A 103 8.03 4.44 1.82
C CYS A 103 6.58 3.98 1.59
N SER A 104 6.35 3.20 0.53
CA SER A 104 5.03 2.61 0.27
C SER A 104 4.64 1.56 1.31
N ALA A 105 5.59 0.71 1.72
CA ALA A 105 5.38 -0.26 2.80
C ALA A 105 5.07 0.44 4.13
N LEU A 106 5.79 1.52 4.44
CA LEU A 106 5.54 2.33 5.62
C LEU A 106 4.14 2.97 5.58
N ALA A 107 3.77 3.57 4.45
CA ALA A 107 2.45 4.16 4.26
C ALA A 107 1.35 3.12 4.48
N PHE A 108 1.51 1.91 3.93
CA PHE A 108 0.58 0.81 4.13
C PHE A 108 0.45 0.43 5.60
N VAL A 109 1.57 0.25 6.31
CA VAL A 109 1.55 -0.08 7.75
C VAL A 109 0.84 0.99 8.57
N LEU A 110 1.13 2.27 8.33
CA LEU A 110 0.51 3.37 9.06
C LEU A 110 -0.98 3.51 8.76
N LEU A 111 -1.41 3.24 7.52
CA LEU A 111 -2.82 3.30 7.12
C LEU A 111 -3.65 2.12 7.65
N MET A 112 -3.04 0.95 7.79
CA MET A 112 -3.69 -0.25 8.31
C MET A 112 -3.66 -0.33 9.84
N SER A 113 -3.00 0.62 10.51
CA SER A 113 -2.98 0.73 11.96
C SER A 113 -4.36 1.12 12.49
N GLU A 114 -4.81 0.44 13.55
CA GLU A 114 -6.02 0.85 14.30
C GLU A 114 -5.79 2.17 15.06
N GLU A 115 -4.54 2.47 15.41
CA GLU A 115 -4.15 3.71 16.09
C GLU A 115 -4.02 4.86 15.08
N ILE A 116 -4.71 5.96 15.38
CA ILE A 116 -4.60 7.22 14.63
C ILE A 116 -3.37 7.97 15.13
N LEU A 117 -2.50 8.38 14.21
CA LEU A 117 -1.30 9.17 14.54
C LEU A 117 -1.71 10.56 15.05
N ASP A 118 -1.13 11.01 16.15
CA ASP A 118 -1.38 12.38 16.63
C ASP A 118 -0.77 13.43 15.68
N GLU A 119 0.44 13.17 15.19
CA GLU A 119 1.14 14.03 14.23
C GLU A 119 1.88 13.19 13.19
N PHE A 120 1.76 13.58 11.92
CA PHE A 120 2.51 13.03 10.80
C PHE A 120 3.34 14.13 10.15
N ASP A 121 4.64 14.17 10.45
CA ASP A 121 5.58 15.08 9.79
C ASP A 121 6.30 14.36 8.65
N LEU A 122 5.96 14.74 7.41
CA LEU A 122 6.53 14.15 6.20
C LEU A 122 8.06 14.34 6.13
N LYS A 123 8.60 15.40 6.75
CA LYS A 123 10.06 15.68 6.79
C LYS A 123 10.82 14.77 7.74
N THR A 124 10.13 14.07 8.64
CA THR A 124 10.79 13.09 9.53
C THR A 124 11.40 11.94 8.72
N TYR A 125 10.88 11.68 7.53
CA TYR A 125 11.32 10.59 6.67
C TYR A 125 12.29 11.10 5.61
N LYS A 126 13.55 10.66 5.70
CA LYS A 126 14.57 10.90 4.68
C LYS A 126 14.30 10.00 3.48
N THR A 127 13.88 10.59 2.37
CA THR A 127 13.61 9.87 1.12
C THR A 127 13.59 10.86 -0.06
N SER A 128 13.52 10.33 -1.27
CA SER A 128 13.34 11.12 -2.50
C SER A 128 11.94 11.74 -2.59
N GLU A 129 11.73 12.67 -3.52
CA GLU A 129 10.40 13.24 -3.82
C GLU A 129 9.37 12.14 -4.12
N ALA A 130 9.75 11.10 -4.88
CA ALA A 130 8.89 9.96 -5.15
C ALA A 130 8.51 9.22 -3.86
N GLY A 131 9.43 9.05 -2.91
CA GLY A 131 9.13 8.45 -1.62
C GLY A 131 8.18 9.32 -0.76
N HIS A 132 8.37 10.64 -0.75
CA HIS A 132 7.44 11.55 -0.09
C HIS A 132 6.03 11.45 -0.67
N GLN A 133 5.89 11.40 -2.00
CA GLN A 133 4.60 11.19 -2.66
C GLN A 133 3.93 9.88 -2.23
N ARG A 134 4.69 8.80 -2.03
CA ARG A 134 4.15 7.51 -1.53
C ARG A 134 3.65 7.58 -0.09
N LEU A 135 4.18 8.50 0.72
CA LEU A 135 3.80 8.70 2.12
C LEU A 135 2.60 9.64 2.31
N VAL A 136 2.27 10.48 1.32
CA VAL A 136 1.15 11.44 1.41
C VAL A 136 -0.17 10.79 1.85
N PRO A 137 -0.58 9.60 1.40
CA PRO A 137 -1.83 8.99 1.85
C PRO A 137 -1.97 8.82 3.36
N VAL A 138 -0.86 8.77 4.12
CA VAL A 138 -0.85 8.62 5.59
C VAL A 138 -1.63 9.73 6.30
N VAL A 139 -1.81 10.89 5.65
CA VAL A 139 -2.67 11.97 6.17
C VAL A 139 -4.12 11.54 6.43
N ARG A 140 -4.57 10.43 5.81
CA ARG A 140 -5.88 9.81 6.07
C ARG A 140 -5.97 9.15 7.45
N ASN A 141 -4.84 8.87 8.10
CA ASN A 141 -4.76 8.24 9.43
C ASN A 141 -3.94 9.06 10.44
N CYS A 142 -4.03 10.40 10.40
CA CYS A 142 -3.46 11.27 11.44
C CYS A 142 -4.39 12.41 11.85
N ARG A 143 -4.13 13.03 13.00
CA ARG A 143 -4.84 14.23 13.48
C ARG A 143 -4.24 15.52 12.96
N LYS A 144 -2.92 15.56 12.83
CA LYS A 144 -2.17 16.68 12.29
C LYS A 144 -1.18 16.19 11.25
N ALA A 145 -1.06 16.89 10.12
CA ALA A 145 -0.01 16.59 9.14
C ALA A 145 0.85 17.83 8.89
N ILE A 146 2.18 17.66 8.92
CA ILE A 146 3.13 18.73 8.57
C ILE A 146 3.66 18.41 7.17
N LEU A 147 3.22 19.21 6.19
CA LEU A 147 3.52 19.01 4.76
C LEU A 147 4.25 20.20 4.11
N ASN A 148 4.65 21.20 4.91
CA ASN A 148 5.26 22.42 4.39
C ASN A 148 6.61 22.12 3.73
N SER A 149 6.95 22.78 2.62
CA SER A 149 8.24 22.59 1.92
C SER A 149 8.55 21.13 1.52
N CYS A 150 7.53 20.34 1.20
CA CYS A 150 7.66 18.95 0.73
C CYS A 150 7.37 18.79 -0.79
N ASP A 151 7.48 19.89 -1.56
CA ASP A 151 7.28 19.92 -3.02
C ASP A 151 6.09 19.06 -3.51
N LEU A 152 4.93 19.25 -2.87
CA LEU A 152 3.73 18.47 -3.17
C LEU A 152 3.26 18.69 -4.61
N THR A 153 2.93 17.58 -5.29
CA THR A 153 2.31 17.61 -6.61
C THR A 153 0.81 17.85 -6.54
N GLU A 154 0.18 18.20 -7.66
CA GLU A 154 -1.29 18.33 -7.77
C GLU A 154 -2.02 17.07 -7.28
N LYS A 155 -1.53 15.89 -7.68
CA LYS A 155 -2.06 14.59 -7.21
C LYS A 155 -1.94 14.43 -5.70
N SER A 156 -0.86 14.92 -5.09
CA SER A 156 -0.69 14.90 -3.64
C SER A 156 -1.71 15.80 -2.95
N CYS A 157 -1.96 16.98 -3.51
CA CYS A 157 -2.99 17.90 -3.03
C CYS A 157 -4.40 17.30 -3.15
N ASP A 158 -4.70 16.55 -4.23
CA ASP A 158 -5.99 15.85 -4.36
C ASP A 158 -6.18 14.80 -3.27
N ILE A 159 -5.12 14.05 -2.92
CA ILE A 159 -5.16 13.07 -1.83
C ILE A 159 -5.42 13.77 -0.48
N VAL A 160 -4.73 14.89 -0.21
CA VAL A 160 -4.91 15.67 1.02
C VAL A 160 -6.32 16.28 1.09
N ALA A 161 -6.80 16.87 0.00
CA ALA A 161 -8.15 17.43 -0.10
C ALA A 161 -9.21 16.35 0.12
N SER A 162 -9.04 15.19 -0.49
CA SER A 162 -9.93 14.03 -0.30
C SER A 162 -9.92 13.54 1.15
N ALA A 163 -8.75 13.52 1.79
CA ALA A 163 -8.62 13.15 3.21
C ALA A 163 -9.38 14.14 4.12
N LEU A 164 -9.29 15.45 3.87
CA LEU A 164 -10.01 16.48 4.62
C LEU A 164 -11.53 16.44 4.42
N GLN A 165 -11.97 16.12 3.19
CA GLN A 165 -13.40 16.08 2.83
C GLN A 165 -14.11 14.81 3.30
N SER A 166 -13.36 13.79 3.71
CA SER A 166 -13.93 12.55 4.25
C SER A 166 -14.76 12.83 5.51
N SER A 167 -15.99 12.29 5.55
CA SER A 167 -16.96 12.55 6.63
C SER A 167 -16.45 12.20 8.03
N ASN A 168 -15.57 11.18 8.11
CA ASN A 168 -14.97 10.71 9.36
C ASN A 168 -13.46 10.97 9.39
N SER A 169 -12.98 12.00 8.67
CA SER A 169 -11.56 12.33 8.64
C SER A 169 -11.03 12.52 10.06
N PRO A 170 -9.91 11.88 10.44
CA PRO A 170 -9.23 12.18 11.70
C PRO A 170 -8.42 13.48 11.61
N LEU A 171 -8.05 13.92 10.40
CA LEU A 171 -7.21 15.09 10.15
C LEU A 171 -7.96 16.37 10.53
N ARG A 172 -7.31 17.20 11.35
CA ARG A 172 -7.84 18.46 11.89
C ARG A 172 -6.93 19.64 11.59
N ASP A 173 -5.62 19.40 11.53
CA ASP A 173 -4.61 20.44 11.36
C ASP A 173 -3.62 20.10 10.23
N LEU A 174 -3.22 21.13 9.47
CA LEU A 174 -2.21 21.10 8.40
C LEU A 174 -1.13 22.18 8.63
#